data_AF-A0A941MYK6-F1
#
_entry.id   AF-A0A941MYK6-F1
#
_cell.length_a   1.000
_cell.length_b   1.000
_cell.length_c   1.000
_cell.angle_alpha   90.00
_cell.angle_beta   90.00
_cell.angle_gamma   90.00
#
_symmetry.space_group_name_H-M   'P 1'
#
loop_
_entity.id
_entity.type
_entity.pdbx_description
1 polymer ?
#
loop_
_entity_poly.entity_id
_entity_poly.type
_entity_poly.pdbx_seq_one_letter_code
_entity_poly.pdbx_strand_id
1 'polypeptide(L)'
;MHWNELLCLPCWIPLHKLSANARQIDEWLFEIGPNQFVLALPADSEFRCGRRDAPFVTIAYWAGSVAAAKRCALNSPSIHVEVNAIPPTELLLGTTGTYGALTREIGARHIPKMEHASYDGTTGEFVQKIISTRPFSYCFLDSSMNESELPYAIEVALL
;
A
#
# COMPACT_ATOMS: atom_id res chain seq x y z
N MET A 1 3.89 13.76 7.80
CA MET A 1 4.30 13.93 6.40
C MET A 1 3.04 14.00 5.56
N HIS A 2 2.97 14.92 4.59
CA HIS A 2 1.81 14.97 3.69
C HIS A 2 1.97 13.93 2.57
N TRP A 3 0.87 13.35 2.08
CA TRP A 3 0.93 12.34 1.02
C TRP A 3 1.55 12.86 -0.27
N ASN A 4 1.34 14.14 -0.60
CA ASN A 4 1.98 14.79 -1.74
C ASN A 4 3.52 14.76 -1.65
N GLU A 5 4.10 14.88 -0.45
CA GLU A 5 5.55 14.79 -0.27
C GLU A 5 6.03 13.36 -0.50
N LEU A 6 5.29 12.38 0.02
CA LEU A 6 5.62 10.96 -0.08
C LEU A 6 5.55 10.46 -1.52
N LEU A 7 4.56 10.93 -2.31
CA LEU A 7 4.38 10.59 -3.72
C LEU A 7 5.51 11.09 -4.62
N CYS A 8 6.30 12.07 -4.18
CA CYS A 8 7.43 12.61 -4.91
C CYS A 8 8.77 11.97 -4.51
N LEU A 9 8.78 11.01 -3.59
CA LEU A 9 10.01 10.41 -3.12
C LEU A 9 10.57 9.41 -4.13
N PRO A 10 11.90 9.39 -4.32
CA PRO A 10 12.54 8.34 -5.07
C PRO A 10 12.45 7.02 -4.30
N CYS A 11 12.29 5.93 -5.03
CA CYS A 11 12.51 4.59 -4.54
C CYS A 11 13.97 4.45 -4.05
N TRP A 12 14.19 3.55 -3.08
CA TRP A 12 15.48 3.28 -2.44
C TRP A 12 16.06 4.43 -1.60
N ILE A 13 15.22 5.36 -1.14
CA ILE A 13 15.65 6.36 -0.14
C ILE A 13 15.92 5.68 1.22
N PRO A 14 17.02 6.02 1.92
CA PRO A 14 17.24 5.56 3.29
C PRO A 14 16.09 5.91 4.23
N LEU A 15 15.61 4.94 5.02
CA LEU A 15 14.47 5.12 5.93
C LEU A 15 14.70 6.28 6.92
N HIS A 16 15.92 6.42 7.43
CA HIS A 16 16.28 7.49 8.36
C HIS A 16 16.21 8.90 7.75
N LYS A 17 16.31 9.02 6.41
CA LYS A 17 16.10 10.29 5.70
C LYS A 17 14.62 10.59 5.50
N LEU A 18 13.79 9.55 5.47
CA LEU A 18 12.34 9.69 5.35
C LEU A 18 11.69 10.06 6.69
N SER A 19 12.01 9.32 7.74
CA SER A 19 11.48 9.56 9.08
C SER A 19 12.47 9.13 10.15
N ALA A 20 12.89 10.09 10.98
CA ALA A 20 13.74 9.82 12.14
C ALA A 20 13.01 9.01 13.24
N ASN A 21 11.67 8.98 13.21
CA ASN A 21 10.82 8.32 14.20
C ASN A 21 10.10 7.10 13.63
N ALA A 22 10.64 6.50 12.55
CA ALA A 22 10.07 5.29 11.98
C ALA A 22 10.04 4.16 13.01
N ARG A 23 8.87 3.55 13.21
CA ARG A 23 8.67 2.45 14.15
C ARG A 23 8.53 1.15 13.38
N GLN A 24 9.39 0.18 13.64
CA GLN A 24 9.28 -1.13 13.05
C GLN A 24 8.03 -1.85 13.58
N ILE A 25 7.17 -2.32 12.66
CA ILE A 25 5.95 -3.08 12.98
C ILE A 25 6.04 -4.55 12.54
N ASP A 26 6.89 -4.84 11.56
CA ASP A 26 7.24 -6.19 11.09
C ASP A 26 8.67 -6.19 10.52
N GLU A 27 9.19 -7.33 10.06
CA GLU A 27 10.61 -7.49 9.68
C GLU A 27 11.11 -6.36 8.76
N TRP A 28 10.33 -6.01 7.73
CA TRP A 28 10.67 -4.94 6.77
C TRP A 28 9.62 -3.85 6.68
N LEU A 29 8.61 -3.88 7.55
CA LEU A 29 7.48 -2.97 7.52
C LEU A 29 7.59 -1.97 8.68
N PHE A 30 7.55 -0.68 8.35
CA PHE A 30 7.73 0.42 9.28
C PHE A 30 6.54 1.37 9.23
N GLU A 31 6.09 1.84 10.38
CA GLU A 31 5.16 2.96 10.51
C GLU A 31 5.95 4.26 10.57
N ILE A 32 5.62 5.21 9.69
CA ILE A 32 6.30 6.52 9.60
C ILE A 32 5.37 7.69 9.97
N GLY A 33 4.09 7.42 10.18
CA GLY A 33 3.07 8.38 10.58
C GLY A 33 1.70 7.71 10.71
N PRO A 34 0.67 8.45 11.15
CA PRO A 34 -0.69 7.92 11.23
C PRO A 34 -1.15 7.38 9.88
N ASN A 35 -1.50 6.10 9.83
CA ASN A 35 -1.94 5.40 8.61
C ASN A 35 -0.93 5.45 7.44
N GLN A 36 0.36 5.70 7.74
CA GLN A 36 1.44 5.78 6.77
C GLN A 36 2.50 4.75 7.11
N PHE A 37 2.68 3.79 6.21
CA PHE A 37 3.63 2.70 6.37
C PHE A 37 4.55 2.61 5.17
N VAL A 38 5.71 2.01 5.36
CA VAL A 38 6.67 1.76 4.28
C VAL A 38 7.30 0.38 4.42
N LEU A 39 7.55 -0.25 3.28
CA LEU A 39 8.41 -1.42 3.22
C LEU A 39 9.83 -0.95 2.92
N ALA A 40 10.78 -1.36 3.75
CA ALA A 40 12.17 -0.97 3.62
C ALA A 40 13.10 -2.19 3.75
N LEU A 41 13.93 -2.39 2.73
CA LEU A 41 14.79 -3.56 2.60
C LEU A 41 16.21 -3.27 3.09
N PRO A 42 16.95 -4.28 3.60
CA PRO A 42 18.34 -4.09 4.04
C PRO A 42 19.33 -3.89 2.88
N ALA A 43 18.92 -4.18 1.65
CA ALA A 43 19.73 -4.06 0.44
C ALA A 43 19.40 -2.77 -0.33
N ASP A 44 20.38 -2.21 -1.05
CA ASP A 44 20.16 -1.08 -1.95
C ASP A 44 19.57 -1.50 -3.31
N SER A 45 19.40 -0.54 -4.22
CA SER A 45 18.87 -0.76 -5.58
C SER A 45 19.71 -1.72 -6.44
N GLU A 46 20.93 -2.02 -6.03
CA GLU A 46 21.83 -2.98 -6.68
C GLU A 46 21.92 -4.31 -5.90
N PHE A 47 20.98 -4.53 -4.96
CA PHE A 47 20.89 -5.71 -4.11
C PHE A 47 22.11 -5.92 -3.19
N ARG A 48 22.83 -4.84 -2.83
CA ARG A 48 23.99 -4.94 -1.93
C ARG A 48 23.57 -4.76 -0.48
N CYS A 49 23.91 -5.74 0.35
CA CYS A 49 23.66 -5.71 1.79
C CYS A 49 24.77 -4.97 2.57
N GLY A 50 24.50 -4.66 3.85
CA GLY A 50 25.50 -4.11 4.78
C GLY A 50 25.82 -2.63 4.57
N ARG A 51 24.99 -1.90 3.81
CA ARG A 51 25.13 -0.45 3.64
C ARG A 51 24.84 0.26 4.96
N ARG A 52 25.65 1.26 5.29
CA ARG A 52 25.47 2.09 6.50
C ARG A 52 24.10 2.78 6.56
N ASP A 53 23.54 3.11 5.40
CA ASP A 53 22.29 3.85 5.28
C ASP A 53 21.03 2.96 5.26
N ALA A 54 21.19 1.64 5.30
CA ALA A 54 20.06 0.69 5.34
C ALA A 54 19.19 0.90 6.61
N PRO A 55 17.88 0.60 6.55
CA PRO A 55 17.16 0.04 5.41
C PRO A 55 16.72 1.11 4.39
N PHE A 56 16.44 0.67 3.16
CA PHE A 56 16.04 1.52 2.03
C PHE A 56 14.58 1.28 1.67
N VAL A 57 13.81 2.37 1.61
CA VAL A 57 12.37 2.34 1.35
C VAL A 57 12.09 1.99 -0.11
N THR A 58 11.25 0.99 -0.35
CA THR A 58 10.91 0.52 -1.70
C THR A 58 9.45 0.76 -2.06
N ILE A 59 8.56 0.71 -1.07
CA ILE A 59 7.11 0.84 -1.25
C ILE A 59 6.54 1.64 -0.09
N ALA A 60 5.54 2.47 -0.37
CA ALA A 60 4.74 3.11 0.67
C ALA A 60 3.30 2.58 0.67
N TYR A 61 2.67 2.65 1.83
CA TYR A 61 1.29 2.21 2.03
C TYR A 61 0.53 3.27 2.80
N TRP A 62 -0.65 3.62 2.28
CA TRP A 62 -1.71 4.03 3.17
C TRP A 62 -2.41 2.76 3.65
N ALA A 63 -2.73 2.68 4.94
CA ALA A 63 -3.54 1.58 5.44
C ALA A 63 -4.39 2.04 6.62
N GLY A 64 -5.63 1.54 6.70
CA GLY A 64 -6.59 1.97 7.72
C GLY A 64 -6.19 1.60 9.16
N SER A 65 -5.25 0.67 9.32
CA SER A 65 -4.67 0.24 10.60
C SER A 65 -3.32 -0.45 10.39
N VAL A 66 -2.61 -0.74 11.49
CA VAL A 66 -1.40 -1.58 11.46
C VAL A 66 -1.72 -2.99 10.92
N ALA A 67 -2.87 -3.55 11.27
CA ALA A 67 -3.31 -4.86 10.79
C ALA A 67 -3.55 -4.84 9.27
N ALA A 68 -4.16 -3.77 8.75
CA ALA A 68 -4.31 -3.53 7.31
C ALA A 68 -2.96 -3.50 6.60
N ALA A 69 -1.99 -2.75 7.13
CA ALA A 69 -0.64 -2.67 6.56
C ALA A 69 0.04 -4.04 6.52
N LYS A 70 -0.01 -4.80 7.63
CA LYS A 70 0.55 -6.15 7.71
C LYS A 70 -0.12 -7.12 6.74
N ARG A 71 -1.46 -7.13 6.69
CA ARG A 71 -2.21 -7.99 5.76
C ARG A 71 -1.78 -7.74 4.31
N CYS A 72 -1.70 -6.47 3.92
CA CYS A 72 -1.31 -6.08 2.57
C CYS A 72 0.14 -6.46 2.27
N ALA A 73 1.09 -6.11 3.14
CA ALA A 73 2.52 -6.33 2.91
C ALA A 73 2.91 -7.82 2.97
N LEU A 74 2.28 -8.61 3.84
CA LEU A 74 2.56 -10.04 4.01
C LEU A 74 1.65 -10.93 3.18
N ASN A 75 0.67 -10.35 2.49
CA ASN A 75 -0.36 -11.06 1.72
C ASN A 75 -1.01 -12.23 2.51
N SER A 76 -1.31 -12.01 3.80
CA SER A 76 -1.76 -13.09 4.71
C SER A 76 -3.25 -13.00 5.05
N PRO A 77 -4.07 -14.02 4.72
CA PRO A 77 -5.50 -13.98 4.99
C PRO A 77 -5.85 -14.13 6.48
N SER A 78 -4.91 -14.63 7.29
CA SER A 78 -5.07 -14.83 8.73
C SER A 78 -5.14 -13.53 9.55
N ILE A 79 -4.70 -12.41 8.98
CA ILE A 79 -4.68 -11.11 9.65
C ILE A 79 -6.05 -10.47 9.49
N HIS A 80 -6.81 -10.39 10.58
CA HIS A 80 -8.11 -9.70 10.58
C HIS A 80 -7.94 -8.19 10.46
N VAL A 81 -8.72 -7.56 9.58
CA VAL A 81 -8.65 -6.13 9.30
C VAL A 81 -10.01 -5.49 9.48
N GLU A 82 -10.07 -4.48 10.33
CA GLU A 82 -11.21 -3.57 10.41
C GLU A 82 -10.92 -2.32 9.58
N VAL A 83 -11.86 -1.96 8.71
CA VAL A 83 -11.75 -0.76 7.85
C VAL A 83 -12.35 0.43 8.60
N ASN A 84 -11.51 1.12 9.37
CA ASN A 84 -11.94 2.19 10.28
C ASN A 84 -11.45 3.59 9.85
N ALA A 85 -10.74 3.72 8.73
CA ALA A 85 -10.19 4.99 8.27
C ALA A 85 -10.45 5.23 6.79
N ILE A 86 -10.61 6.50 6.43
CA ILE A 86 -10.83 6.95 5.05
C ILE A 86 -9.46 7.27 4.43
N PRO A 87 -9.18 6.83 3.20
CA PRO A 87 -7.95 7.18 2.53
C PRO A 87 -7.82 8.70 2.26
N PRO A 88 -6.59 9.24 2.27
CA PRO A 88 -6.32 10.61 1.85
C PRO A 88 -6.81 10.86 0.44
N THR A 89 -7.45 12.00 0.21
CA THR A 89 -8.04 12.38 -1.08
C THR A 89 -7.06 12.35 -2.26
N GLU A 90 -5.78 12.61 -1.98
CA GLU A 90 -4.66 12.59 -2.92
C GLU A 90 -4.45 11.21 -3.54
N LEU A 91 -4.85 10.15 -2.85
CA LEU A 91 -4.74 8.76 -3.32
C LEU A 91 -6.00 8.30 -4.07
N LEU A 92 -7.10 9.06 -4.05
CA LEU A 92 -8.42 8.60 -4.50
C LEU A 92 -8.80 8.99 -5.93
N LEU A 93 -7.86 9.55 -6.71
CA LEU A 93 -8.07 9.98 -8.10
C LEU A 93 -9.23 11.00 -8.28
N GLY A 94 -9.58 11.72 -7.22
CA GLY A 94 -10.72 12.65 -7.21
C GLY A 94 -12.09 11.98 -7.02
N THR A 95 -12.11 10.75 -6.51
CA THR A 95 -13.34 9.99 -6.23
C THR A 95 -13.62 9.88 -4.73
N THR A 96 -14.73 9.22 -4.37
CA THR A 96 -15.01 8.81 -2.98
C THR A 96 -14.13 7.65 -2.49
N GLY A 97 -13.32 7.06 -3.38
CA GLY A 97 -12.44 5.95 -3.08
C GLY A 97 -13.11 4.58 -3.05
N THR A 98 -14.42 4.49 -3.25
CA THR A 98 -15.08 3.17 -3.31
C THR A 98 -14.69 2.41 -4.56
N TYR A 99 -14.74 1.08 -4.51
CA TYR A 99 -14.42 0.19 -5.63
C TYR A 99 -15.16 0.60 -6.93
N GLY A 100 -16.47 0.86 -6.85
CA GLY A 100 -17.27 1.25 -8.00
C GLY A 100 -16.98 2.68 -8.50
N ALA A 101 -16.60 3.60 -7.62
CA ALA A 101 -16.20 4.96 -7.99
C ALA A 101 -14.84 4.96 -8.70
N LEU A 102 -13.84 4.26 -8.13
CA LEU A 102 -12.52 4.09 -8.72
C LEU A 102 -12.60 3.42 -10.09
N THR A 103 -13.34 2.31 -10.21
CA THR A 103 -13.48 1.57 -11.47
C THR A 103 -14.05 2.44 -12.60
N ARG A 104 -15.07 3.25 -12.31
CA ARG A 104 -15.68 4.18 -13.28
C ARG A 104 -14.72 5.29 -13.67
N GLU A 105 -14.05 5.91 -12.70
CA GLU A 105 -13.14 7.03 -12.95
C GLU A 105 -11.92 6.59 -13.77
N ILE A 106 -11.32 5.46 -13.41
CA ILE A 106 -10.20 4.85 -14.13
C ILE A 106 -10.58 4.55 -15.58
N GLY A 107 -11.79 3.99 -15.79
CA GLY A 107 -12.34 3.75 -17.11
C GLY A 107 -12.58 5.03 -17.92
N ALA A 108 -13.22 6.03 -17.32
CA ALA A 108 -13.53 7.31 -17.97
C ALA A 108 -12.25 8.07 -18.39
N ARG A 109 -11.21 8.03 -17.55
CA ARG A 109 -9.90 8.65 -17.85
C ARG A 109 -8.99 7.80 -18.73
N HIS A 110 -9.42 6.61 -19.13
CA HIS A 110 -8.60 5.66 -19.90
C HIS A 110 -7.25 5.36 -19.21
N ILE A 111 -7.23 5.35 -17.87
CA ILE A 111 -6.03 5.03 -17.10
C ILE A 111 -5.76 3.53 -17.28
N PRO A 112 -4.55 3.12 -17.70
CA PRO A 112 -4.20 1.71 -17.75
C PRO A 112 -4.40 1.06 -16.38
N LYS A 113 -5.23 0.01 -16.34
CA LYS A 113 -5.52 -0.72 -15.12
C LYS A 113 -5.31 -2.21 -15.28
N MET A 114 -4.94 -2.85 -14.19
CA MET A 114 -4.97 -4.29 -14.01
C MET A 114 -5.81 -4.60 -12.79
N GLU A 115 -6.76 -5.51 -12.92
CA GLU A 115 -7.59 -5.97 -11.82
C GLU A 115 -7.37 -7.46 -11.61
N HIS A 116 -7.12 -7.87 -10.37
CA HIS A 116 -6.85 -9.26 -10.02
C HIS A 116 -7.22 -9.56 -8.57
N ALA A 117 -7.28 -10.85 -8.24
CA ALA A 117 -7.42 -11.33 -6.88
C ALA A 117 -6.13 -12.03 -6.44
N SER A 118 -5.81 -11.91 -5.16
CA SER A 118 -4.70 -12.58 -4.51
C SER A 118 -5.24 -13.66 -3.56
N TYR A 119 -4.55 -14.81 -3.57
CA TYR A 119 -4.87 -15.98 -2.76
C TYR A 119 -3.62 -16.42 -2.02
N ASP A 120 -3.80 -17.00 -0.84
CA ASP A 120 -2.70 -17.61 -0.11
C ASP A 120 -2.20 -18.84 -0.87
N GLY A 121 -0.89 -18.92 -1.09
CA GLY A 121 -0.29 -19.99 -1.88
C GLY A 121 -0.32 -21.36 -1.22
N THR A 122 -0.59 -21.43 0.09
CA THR A 122 -0.60 -22.68 0.87
C THR A 122 -2.03 -23.18 1.08
N THR A 123 -2.94 -22.30 1.49
CA THR A 123 -4.33 -22.65 1.82
C THR A 123 -5.30 -22.43 0.67
N GLY A 124 -4.93 -21.61 -0.33
CA GLY A 124 -5.84 -21.17 -1.40
C GLY A 124 -6.91 -20.19 -0.93
N GLU A 125 -6.83 -19.71 0.31
CA GLU A 125 -7.80 -18.75 0.85
C GLU A 125 -7.67 -17.39 0.16
N PHE A 126 -8.82 -16.74 -0.05
CA PHE A 126 -8.84 -15.39 -0.61
C PHE A 126 -8.19 -14.40 0.36
N VAL A 127 -7.22 -13.62 -0.14
CA VAL A 127 -6.55 -12.58 0.64
C VAL A 127 -7.20 -11.23 0.38
N GLN A 128 -7.25 -10.85 -0.90
CA GLN A 128 -7.70 -9.52 -1.32
C GLN A 128 -7.96 -9.44 -2.82
N LYS A 129 -8.78 -8.47 -3.19
CA LYS A 129 -8.97 -8.02 -4.58
C LYS A 129 -8.22 -6.71 -4.77
N ILE A 130 -7.58 -6.53 -5.92
CA ILE A 130 -6.68 -5.42 -6.17
C ILE A 130 -7.03 -4.75 -7.51
N ILE A 131 -7.18 -3.42 -7.49
CA ILE A 131 -7.15 -2.59 -8.69
C ILE A 131 -5.80 -1.87 -8.72
N SER A 132 -4.96 -2.19 -9.70
CA SER A 132 -3.67 -1.54 -9.91
C SER A 132 -3.75 -0.54 -11.06
N THR A 133 -3.29 0.67 -10.77
CA THR A 133 -2.98 1.75 -11.71
C THR A 133 -1.54 2.18 -11.43
N ARG A 134 -0.83 2.83 -12.34
CA ARG A 134 0.46 3.44 -11.96
C ARG A 134 0.19 4.82 -11.34
N PRO A 135 0.64 5.11 -10.10
CA PRO A 135 1.47 4.30 -9.18
C PRO A 135 0.70 3.55 -8.07
N PHE A 136 -0.63 3.48 -8.10
CA PHE A 136 -1.46 2.99 -6.99
C PHE A 136 -2.00 1.57 -7.16
N SER A 137 -1.91 0.74 -6.12
CA SER A 137 -2.71 -0.50 -6.00
C SER A 137 -3.70 -0.40 -4.84
N TYR A 138 -4.99 -0.35 -5.17
CA TYR A 138 -6.11 -0.29 -4.22
C TYR A 138 -6.50 -1.70 -3.78
N CYS A 139 -6.41 -1.99 -2.49
CA CYS A 139 -6.64 -3.33 -1.94
C CYS A 139 -7.98 -3.40 -1.18
N PHE A 140 -8.77 -4.42 -1.48
CA PHE A 140 -10.13 -4.64 -1.01
C PHE A 140 -10.26 -6.02 -0.34
N LEU A 141 -11.10 -6.14 0.70
CA LEU A 141 -11.26 -7.34 1.52
C LEU A 141 -12.40 -8.24 1.05
N ASP A 142 -13.40 -7.68 0.37
CA ASP A 142 -14.55 -8.44 -0.13
C ASP A 142 -14.20 -9.13 -1.45
N SER A 143 -14.40 -10.45 -1.47
CA SER A 143 -14.21 -11.27 -2.69
C SER A 143 -15.30 -11.01 -3.72
N SER A 144 -16.44 -10.45 -3.32
CA SER A 144 -17.49 -10.00 -4.21
C SER A 144 -17.21 -8.60 -4.78
N MET A 145 -17.87 -8.23 -5.87
CA MET A 145 -17.75 -6.90 -6.49
C MET A 145 -18.63 -5.87 -5.78
N ASN A 146 -18.40 -5.66 -4.48
CA ASN A 146 -19.13 -4.66 -3.70
C ASN A 146 -18.72 -3.23 -4.11
N GLU A 147 -19.57 -2.54 -4.87
CA GLU A 147 -19.28 -1.19 -5.41
C GLU A 147 -19.08 -0.11 -4.33
N SER A 148 -19.60 -0.34 -3.12
CA SER A 148 -19.53 0.61 -2.01
C SER A 148 -18.32 0.37 -1.10
N GLU A 149 -17.54 -0.68 -1.33
CA GLU A 149 -16.39 -1.03 -0.51
C GLU A 149 -15.27 0.01 -0.67
N LEU A 150 -14.72 0.46 0.46
CA LEU A 150 -13.51 1.28 0.49
C LEU A 150 -12.26 0.40 0.56
N PRO A 151 -11.13 0.81 -0.03
CA PRO A 151 -9.89 0.08 0.13
C PRO A 151 -9.47 0.09 1.59
N TYR A 152 -9.01 -1.05 2.08
CA TYR A 152 -8.47 -1.17 3.43
C TYR A 152 -6.99 -0.74 3.49
N ALA A 153 -6.31 -0.83 2.34
CA ALA A 153 -4.95 -0.36 2.11
C ALA A 153 -4.78 0.11 0.65
N ILE A 154 -3.84 1.04 0.44
CA ILE A 154 -3.41 1.52 -0.87
C ILE A 154 -1.89 1.42 -0.89
N GLU A 155 -1.37 0.55 -1.74
CA GLU A 155 0.05 0.49 -2.06
C GLU A 155 0.41 1.59 -3.07
N VAL A 156 1.56 2.22 -2.85
CA VAL A 156 2.07 3.32 -3.65
C VAL A 156 3.48 2.99 -4.10
N ALA A 157 3.66 2.79 -5.40
CA ALA A 157 4.97 2.68 -6.01
C ALA A 157 5.69 4.04 -5.97
N LEU A 158 6.93 4.05 -5.48
CA LEU A 158 7.79 5.23 -5.46
C LEU A 158 8.49 5.45 -6.80
N LEU A 159 8.99 6.67 -7.04
CA LEU A 159 9.57 7.10 -8.33
C LEU A 159 10.94 6.50 -8.64
#